data_AF-A0A934B4Q7-F1
#
_entry.id   AF-A0A934B4Q7-F1
#
_cell.length_a   1.000
_cell.length_b   1.000
_cell.length_c   1.000
_cell.angle_alpha   90.00
_cell.angle_beta   90.00
_cell.angle_gamma   90.00
#
_symmetry.space_group_name_H-M   'P 1'
#
loop_
_entity.id
_entity.type
_entity.pdbx_description
1 polymer ?
#
loop_
_entity_poly.entity_id
_entity_poly.type
_entity_poly.pdbx_seq_one_letter_code
_entity_poly.pdbx_strand_id
1 'polypeptide(L)'
;MSLKALANKVLQKNYQGNVMETKSFQEEKLENAKGSAKETQRELFEGLFHNLAGWLKTFDLTAEQIEEQRPQLYGDIQNAISEMDAAWLREDQSGFKAAITRIEVLYLIALQELQG
;
A
#
# COMPACT_ATOMS: atom_id res chain seq x y z
N MET A 1 -8.93 -15.87 -7.04
CA MET A 1 -9.41 -14.48 -7.14
C MET A 1 -8.18 -13.58 -7.13
N SER A 2 -8.05 -12.64 -8.06
CA SER A 2 -6.84 -11.80 -8.18
C SER A 2 -6.90 -10.59 -7.25
N LEU A 3 -5.74 -10.07 -6.84
CA LEU A 3 -5.61 -8.84 -6.04
C LEU A 3 -6.26 -7.63 -6.72
N LYS A 4 -6.27 -7.58 -8.07
CA LYS A 4 -7.04 -6.59 -8.85
C LYS A 4 -8.53 -6.62 -8.54
N ALA A 5 -9.12 -7.79 -8.34
CA ALA A 5 -10.53 -7.92 -8.01
C ALA A 5 -10.82 -7.47 -6.56
N LEU A 6 -9.84 -7.60 -5.66
CA LEU A 6 -9.97 -7.14 -4.27
C LEU A 6 -9.79 -5.62 -4.18
N ALA A 7 -8.79 -5.05 -4.86
CA ALA A 7 -8.56 -3.62 -4.95
C ALA A 7 -9.76 -2.90 -5.58
N ASN A 8 -10.33 -3.44 -6.67
CA ASN A 8 -11.56 -2.88 -7.25
C ASN A 8 -12.75 -2.93 -6.31
N LYS A 9 -12.90 -3.98 -5.49
CA LYS A 9 -13.99 -4.05 -4.50
C LYS A 9 -13.82 -3.03 -3.38
N VAL A 10 -12.60 -2.78 -2.93
CA VAL A 10 -12.30 -1.79 -1.88
C VAL A 10 -12.47 -0.36 -2.41
N LEU A 11 -12.05 -0.12 -3.65
CA LEU A 11 -12.21 1.19 -4.30
C LEU A 11 -13.66 1.49 -4.70
N GLN A 12 -14.48 0.47 -5.05
CA GLN A 12 -15.88 0.66 -5.46
C GLN A 12 -16.90 0.67 -4.30
N LYS A 13 -16.58 0.12 -3.12
CA LYS A 13 -17.54 0.01 -2.00
C LYS A 13 -17.58 1.20 -1.04
N ASN A 14 -17.09 2.37 -1.44
CA ASN A 14 -17.16 3.56 -0.60
C ASN A 14 -18.50 4.31 -0.66
N TYR A 15 -19.60 3.65 -1.05
CA TYR A 15 -20.94 4.22 -0.90
C TYR A 15 -21.93 3.22 -0.29
N GLN A 16 -22.52 3.69 0.82
CA GLN A 16 -23.70 3.21 1.54
C GLN A 16 -23.49 2.21 2.69
N GLY A 17 -23.18 2.79 3.86
CA GLY A 17 -23.99 2.66 5.07
C GLY A 17 -23.99 1.30 5.78
N ASN A 18 -23.31 1.22 6.92
CA ASN A 18 -24.02 1.24 8.20
C ASN A 18 -23.05 1.46 9.36
N VAL A 19 -23.44 2.37 10.25
CA VAL A 19 -22.93 2.48 11.61
C VAL A 19 -23.23 1.15 12.31
N MET A 20 -22.24 0.45 12.83
CA MET A 20 -22.38 -0.30 14.07
C MET A 20 -21.01 -0.63 14.69
N GLU A 21 -20.87 -0.09 15.91
CA GLU A 21 -20.04 -0.59 17.02
C GLU A 21 -18.53 -0.39 16.98
N THR A 22 -18.14 0.84 17.35
CA THR A 22 -16.99 1.08 18.20
C THR A 22 -17.14 0.33 19.52
N LYS A 23 -16.54 -0.85 19.65
CA LYS A 23 -16.13 -1.37 20.95
C LYS A 23 -14.78 -2.08 20.84
N SER A 24 -13.80 -1.45 21.48
CA SER A 24 -12.72 -2.08 22.26
C SER A 24 -11.86 -3.12 21.55
N PHE A 25 -10.69 -2.69 21.03
CA PHE A 25 -9.50 -3.54 20.94
C PHE A 25 -8.23 -2.66 20.89
N GLN A 26 -8.05 -1.85 21.94
CA GLN A 26 -6.72 -1.46 22.40
C GLN A 26 -6.46 -2.29 23.67
N GLU A 27 -5.25 -2.83 23.78
CA GLU A 27 -4.73 -3.61 24.91
C GLU A 27 -5.17 -5.08 24.99
N GLU A 28 -4.73 -5.89 24.04
CA GLU A 28 -4.33 -7.26 24.37
C GLU A 28 -2.96 -7.58 23.74
N LYS A 29 -1.92 -7.37 24.56
CA LYS A 29 -0.67 -8.16 24.64
C LYS A 29 -0.26 -8.88 23.34
N LEU A 30 0.72 -8.43 22.57
CA LEU A 30 2.17 -8.48 22.86
C LEU A 30 2.72 -9.75 23.53
N GLU A 31 1.94 -10.83 23.69
CA GLU A 31 2.39 -12.04 24.38
C GLU A 31 1.80 -13.32 23.76
N ASN A 32 1.71 -13.42 22.43
CA ASN A 32 1.42 -14.72 21.79
C ASN A 32 1.89 -14.78 20.32
N ALA A 33 3.20 -14.74 20.09
CA ALA A 33 3.78 -15.14 18.80
C ALA A 33 5.08 -15.96 18.97
N LYS A 34 5.26 -16.63 20.10
CA LYS A 34 6.14 -17.80 20.20
C LYS A 34 5.33 -19.03 19.76
N GLY A 35 5.08 -19.16 18.46
CA GLY A 35 4.30 -20.29 17.97
C GLY A 35 3.87 -20.24 16.51
N SER A 36 4.75 -19.92 15.56
CA SER A 36 4.64 -20.38 14.17
C SER A 36 5.92 -20.03 13.42
N ALA A 37 6.88 -20.94 13.44
CA ALA A 37 8.04 -20.88 12.56
C ALA A 37 7.58 -21.16 11.12
N LYS A 38 7.18 -20.09 10.43
CA LYS A 38 7.15 -19.86 8.96
C LYS A 38 6.20 -18.69 8.72
N GLU A 39 6.66 -17.47 8.98
CA GLU A 39 6.08 -16.31 8.30
C GLU A 39 6.30 -16.59 6.80
N THR A 40 5.20 -16.88 6.11
CA THR A 40 5.29 -17.15 4.67
C THR A 40 5.76 -15.86 3.99
N GLN A 41 6.63 -15.96 2.98
CA GLN A 41 7.07 -14.77 2.23
C GLN A 41 5.89 -13.88 1.82
N ARG A 42 4.75 -14.51 1.54
CA ARG A 42 3.47 -13.87 1.30
C ARG A 42 2.99 -12.94 2.41
N GLU A 43 3.00 -13.37 3.67
CA GLU A 43 2.62 -12.55 4.83
C GLU A 43 3.58 -11.36 5.02
N LEU A 44 4.87 -11.59 4.77
CA LEU A 44 5.88 -10.51 4.79
C LEU A 44 5.59 -9.45 3.73
N PHE A 45 5.30 -9.87 2.50
CA PHE A 45 4.95 -8.93 1.44
C PHE A 45 3.60 -8.24 1.71
N GLU A 46 2.59 -8.95 2.21
CA GLU A 46 1.29 -8.38 2.59
C GLU A 46 1.42 -7.32 3.69
N GLY A 47 2.29 -7.56 4.67
CA GLY A 47 2.61 -6.60 5.73
C GLY A 47 3.34 -5.36 5.18
N LEU A 48 4.32 -5.55 4.31
CA LEU A 48 5.02 -4.44 3.64
C LEU A 48 4.07 -3.59 2.78
N PHE A 49 3.16 -4.23 2.04
CA PHE A 49 2.14 -3.54 1.26
C PHE A 49 1.17 -2.76 2.16
N HIS A 50 0.71 -3.34 3.27
CA HIS A 50 -0.15 -2.64 4.22
C HIS A 50 0.54 -1.41 4.82
N ASN A 51 1.84 -1.50 5.13
CA ASN A 51 2.61 -0.37 5.63
C ASN A 51 2.70 0.75 4.59
N LEU A 52 3.00 0.43 3.33
CA LEU A 52 3.01 1.41 2.24
C LEU A 52 1.63 2.07 2.06
N ALA A 53 0.55 1.27 2.03
CA ALA A 53 -0.80 1.79 1.89
C ALA A 53 -1.21 2.67 3.08
N GLY A 54 -0.78 2.32 4.29
CA GLY A 54 -0.96 3.14 5.49
C GLY A 54 -0.22 4.47 5.40
N TRP A 55 1.03 4.44 4.94
CA TRP A 55 1.85 5.63 4.73
C TRP A 55 1.24 6.56 3.67
N LEU A 56 0.81 6.03 2.51
CA LEU A 56 0.17 6.81 1.44
C LEU A 56 -1.11 7.52 1.91
N LYS A 57 -1.90 6.87 2.79
CA LYS A 57 -3.11 7.47 3.38
C LYS A 57 -2.84 8.63 4.33
N THR A 58 -1.60 8.82 4.79
CA THR A 58 -1.25 9.98 5.64
C THR A 58 -1.18 11.29 4.86
N PHE A 59 -1.12 11.21 3.53
CA PHE A 59 -1.06 12.37 2.66
C PHE A 59 -2.41 12.64 2.00
N ASP A 60 -2.78 13.91 1.91
CA ASP A 60 -3.99 14.37 1.21
C ASP A 60 -3.74 14.57 -0.31
N LEU A 61 -2.74 13.86 -0.83
CA LEU A 61 -2.42 13.86 -2.26
C LEU A 61 -3.05 12.63 -2.89
N THR A 62 -3.92 12.84 -3.88
CA THR A 62 -4.56 11.73 -4.60
C THR A 62 -3.79 11.35 -5.85
N ALA A 63 -3.92 10.09 -6.27
CA ALA A 63 -3.32 9.64 -7.52
C ALA A 63 -3.86 10.41 -8.73
N GLU A 64 -5.13 10.84 -8.70
CA GLU A 64 -5.74 11.70 -9.71
C GLU A 64 -5.08 13.09 -9.77
N GLN A 65 -4.78 13.71 -8.63
CA GLN A 65 -4.07 14.99 -8.60
C GLN A 65 -2.66 14.88 -9.20
N ILE A 66 -1.95 13.77 -8.94
CA ILE A 66 -0.64 13.52 -9.53
C ILE A 66 -0.78 13.28 -11.04
N GLU A 67 -1.78 12.51 -11.48
CA GLU A 67 -2.03 12.24 -12.90
C GLU A 67 -2.33 13.52 -13.68
N GLU A 68 -3.18 14.39 -13.15
CA GLU A 68 -3.57 15.65 -13.81
C GLU A 68 -2.43 16.66 -13.87
N GLN A 69 -1.68 16.84 -12.78
CA GLN A 69 -0.67 17.90 -12.69
C GLN A 69 0.73 17.43 -13.14
N ARG A 70 1.02 16.14 -12.97
CA ARG A 70 2.31 15.49 -13.26
C ARG A 70 2.11 14.07 -13.82
N PRO A 71 1.57 13.93 -15.03
CA PRO A 71 1.30 12.63 -15.65
C PRO A 71 2.56 11.76 -15.79
N GLN A 72 3.73 12.38 -15.94
CA GLN A 72 5.02 11.69 -15.99
C GLN A 72 5.35 11.02 -14.65
N LEU A 73 5.17 11.73 -13.54
CA LEU A 73 5.42 11.22 -12.19
C LEU A 73 4.40 10.13 -11.82
N TYR A 74 3.15 10.30 -12.22
CA TYR A 74 2.14 9.26 -12.10
C TYR A 74 2.56 7.99 -12.85
N GLY A 75 3.05 8.13 -14.08
CA GLY A 75 3.59 7.02 -14.86
C GLY A 75 4.76 6.31 -14.16
N ASP A 76 5.68 7.06 -13.55
CA ASP A 76 6.79 6.50 -12.80
C ASP A 76 6.33 5.75 -11.53
N ILE A 77 5.31 6.24 -10.84
CA ILE A 77 4.69 5.55 -9.70
C ILE A 77 4.04 4.25 -10.16
N GLN A 78 3.29 4.26 -11.27
CA GLN A 78 2.67 3.06 -11.85
C GLN A 78 3.72 2.04 -12.30
N ASN A 79 4.86 2.50 -12.84
CA ASN A 79 5.99 1.64 -13.17
C ASN A 79 6.58 0.99 -11.92
N ALA A 80 6.79 1.76 -10.85
CA ALA A 80 7.30 1.24 -9.58
C ALA A 80 6.32 0.23 -8.93
N ILE A 81 5.00 0.46 -9.02
CA ILE A 81 3.98 -0.51 -8.59
C ILE A 81 4.06 -1.79 -9.44
N SER A 82 4.28 -1.67 -10.74
CA SER A 82 4.45 -2.82 -11.64
C SER A 82 5.71 -3.63 -11.31
N GLU A 83 6.81 -2.95 -10.96
CA GLU A 83 8.04 -3.59 -10.46
C GLU A 83 7.79 -4.31 -9.13
N MET A 84 7.01 -3.71 -8.24
CA MET A 84 6.60 -4.31 -6.97
C MET A 84 5.76 -5.58 -7.19
N ASP A 85 4.79 -5.55 -8.09
CA ASP A 85 3.98 -6.72 -8.47
C ASP A 85 4.84 -7.83 -9.11
N ALA A 86 5.79 -7.46 -9.98
CA ALA A 86 6.71 -8.43 -10.57
C ALA A 86 7.63 -9.06 -9.51
N ALA A 87 8.11 -8.29 -8.54
CA ALA A 87 8.92 -8.78 -7.44
C ALA A 87 8.12 -9.71 -6.52
N TRP A 88 6.84 -9.38 -6.25
CA TRP A 88 5.92 -10.28 -5.54
C TRP A 88 5.80 -11.63 -6.24
N LEU A 89 5.55 -11.64 -7.56
CA LEU A 89 5.38 -12.87 -8.35
C LEU A 89 6.65 -13.72 -8.41
N ARG A 90 7.81 -13.09 -8.33
CA ARG A 90 9.13 -13.75 -8.31
C ARG A 90 9.61 -14.12 -6.91
N GLU A 91 8.81 -13.83 -5.88
CA GLU A 91 9.18 -13.96 -4.48
C GLU A 91 10.50 -13.23 -4.13
N ASP A 92 10.79 -12.14 -4.87
CA ASP A 92 11.97 -11.30 -4.72
C ASP A 92 11.71 -10.21 -3.66
N GLN A 93 12.08 -10.51 -2.43
CA GLN A 93 11.93 -9.59 -1.31
C GLN A 93 12.73 -8.29 -1.48
N SER A 94 13.93 -8.37 -2.08
CA SER A 94 14.78 -7.19 -2.27
C SER A 94 14.21 -6.27 -3.34
N GLY A 95 13.77 -6.84 -4.47
CA GLY A 95 13.08 -6.10 -5.52
C GLY A 95 11.81 -5.43 -5.01
N PHE A 96 11.05 -6.10 -4.15
CA PHE A 96 9.82 -5.56 -3.58
C PHE A 96 10.08 -4.38 -2.65
N LYS A 97 11.08 -4.50 -1.75
CA LYS A 97 11.48 -3.38 -0.88
C LYS A 97 12.02 -2.19 -1.68
N ALA A 98 12.82 -2.44 -2.71
CA ALA A 98 13.33 -1.39 -3.58
C ALA A 98 12.20 -0.65 -4.30
N ALA A 99 11.20 -1.38 -4.80
CA ALA A 99 10.02 -0.81 -5.43
C ALA A 99 9.18 0.04 -4.45
N ILE A 100 8.98 -0.42 -3.20
CA ILE A 100 8.34 0.37 -2.14
C ILE A 100 9.08 1.69 -1.92
N THR A 101 10.39 1.63 -1.67
CA THR A 101 11.20 2.85 -1.46
C THR A 101 11.13 3.79 -2.65
N ARG A 102 11.08 3.26 -3.87
CA ARG A 102 10.91 4.07 -5.08
C ARG A 102 9.55 4.75 -5.11
N ILE A 103 8.46 4.05 -4.76
CA ILE A 103 7.13 4.64 -4.64
C ILE A 103 7.13 5.77 -3.59
N GLU A 104 7.73 5.54 -2.42
CA GLU A 104 7.82 6.55 -1.36
C GLU A 104 8.55 7.81 -1.82
N VAL A 105 9.71 7.67 -2.48
CA VAL A 105 10.47 8.79 -3.02
C VAL A 105 9.68 9.56 -4.08
N LEU A 106 9.05 8.86 -5.02
CA LEU A 106 8.24 9.49 -6.06
C LEU A 106 7.04 10.24 -5.48
N TYR A 107 6.41 9.70 -4.42
CA TYR A 107 5.32 10.37 -3.73
C TYR A 107 5.77 11.61 -2.96
N LEU A 108 6.93 11.57 -2.31
CA LEU A 108 7.50 12.75 -1.65
C LEU A 108 7.87 13.85 -2.64
N ILE A 109 8.40 13.49 -3.82
CA ILE A 109 8.63 14.43 -4.92
C ILE A 109 7.29 15.05 -5.37
N ALA A 110 6.26 14.22 -5.54
CA ALA A 110 4.93 14.69 -5.92
C ALA A 110 4.37 15.67 -4.90
N LEU A 111 4.50 15.38 -3.61
CA LEU A 111 4.07 16.27 -2.53
C LEU A 111 4.83 17.59 -2.55
N GLN A 112 6.14 17.56 -2.72
CA GLN A 112 6.95 18.78 -2.78
C GLN A 112 6.59 19.65 -3.98
N GLU A 113 6.29 19.05 -5.14
CA GLU A 113 5.95 19.80 -6.35
C GLU A 113 4.50 20.29 -6.40
N LEU A 114 3.58 19.62 -5.73
CA LEU A 114 2.14 19.91 -5.80
C LEU A 114 1.61 20.67 -4.59
N GLN A 115 2.31 20.63 -3.45
CA GLN A 115 1.95 21.35 -2.22
C GLN A 115 2.98 22.43 -1.83
N GLY A 116 4.13 22.51 -2.50
CA GLY A 116 5.15 23.55 -2.32
C GLY A 116 4.99 24.72 -3.29
#